data_AF-A0AAJ2KRY4-F1
#
_entry.id   AF-A0AAJ2KRY4-F1
#
_cell.length_a   1.000
_cell.length_b   1.000
_cell.length_c   1.000
_cell.angle_alpha   90.00
_cell.angle_beta   90.00
_cell.angle_gamma   90.00
#
_symmetry.space_group_name_H-M   'P 1'
#
loop_
_entity.id
_entity.type
_entity.pdbx_description
1 polymer ?
#
loop_
_entity_poly.entity_id
_entity_poly.type
_entity_poly.pdbx_seq_one_letter_code
_entity_poly.pdbx_strand_id
1 'polypeptide(L)' 'MTEKKMRELKDKVADYKRFGFILLSLSAFLFIGLIIPADGQAVSLPSGFIVGVFLTMGLAVVCHRLAMNAQKQMYEDE' A
#
# COMPACT_ATOMS: atom_id res chain seq x y z
N MET A 1 17.84 -1.48 24.21
CA MET A 1 17.37 -2.34 23.10
C MET A 1 18.55 -3.16 22.59
N THR A 2 18.45 -4.48 22.45
CA THR A 2 19.55 -5.30 21.88
C THR A 2 19.69 -4.95 20.39
N GLU A 3 20.90 -4.70 19.88
CA GLU A 3 21.14 -4.27 18.48
C GLU A 3 20.43 -5.16 17.43
N LYS A 4 20.32 -6.45 17.73
CA LYS A 4 19.59 -7.43 16.90
C LYS A 4 18.12 -7.04 16.68
N LYS A 5 17.41 -6.59 17.72
CA LYS A 5 16.01 -6.14 17.63
C LYS A 5 15.89 -4.86 16.80
N MET A 6 16.87 -3.96 16.92
CA MET A 6 16.85 -2.70 16.17
C MET A 6 17.03 -2.94 14.67
N ARG A 7 17.88 -3.91 14.29
CA ARG A 7 18.04 -4.34 12.90
C ARG A 7 16.78 -5.00 12.34
N GLU A 8 16.16 -5.90 13.11
CA GLU A 8 14.90 -6.55 12.72
C GLU A 8 13.76 -5.53 12.50
N LEU A 9 13.68 -4.49 13.33
CA LEU A 9 12.71 -3.41 13.11
C LEU A 9 13.02 -2.58 11.86
N LYS A 10 14.30 -2.23 11.60
CA LYS A 10 14.70 -1.51 10.38
C LYS A 10 14.33 -2.29 9.11
N ASP A 11 14.61 -3.59 9.07
CA ASP A 11 14.24 -4.46 7.94
C ASP A 11 12.71 -4.50 7.76
N LYS A 12 11.96 -4.61 8.86
CA LYS A 12 10.50 -4.62 8.81
C LYS A 12 9.90 -3.32 8.28
N VAL A 13 10.47 -2.17 8.63
CA VAL A 13 10.07 -0.86 8.09
C VAL A 13 10.33 -0.77 6.59
N ALA A 14 11.48 -1.26 6.12
CA ALA A 14 11.80 -1.32 4.70
C ALA A 14 10.78 -2.17 3.92
N ASP A 15 10.37 -3.30 4.49
CA ASP A 15 9.32 -4.15 3.91
C ASP A 15 7.97 -3.44 3.85
N TYR A 16 7.50 -2.81 4.93
CA TYR A 16 6.23 -2.07 4.92
C TYR A 16 6.22 -0.94 3.88
N LYS A 17 7.34 -0.24 3.70
CA LYS A 17 7.49 0.79 2.67
C LYS A 17 7.37 0.19 1.27
N ARG A 18 8.00 -0.97 1.04
CA ARG A 18 7.96 -1.68 -0.25
C ARG A 18 6.55 -2.21 -0.54
N PHE A 19 5.88 -2.81 0.44
CA PHE A 19 4.49 -3.24 0.33
C PHE A 19 3.53 -2.08 0.06
N GLY A 20 3.72 -0.93 0.70
CA GLY A 20 2.93 0.28 0.42
C GLY A 20 3.03 0.70 -1.05
N PHE A 21 4.22 0.69 -1.63
CA PHE A 21 4.41 1.01 -3.05
C PHE A 21 3.78 -0.04 -3.98
N ILE A 22 3.91 -1.33 -3.65
CA ILE A 22 3.30 -2.42 -4.42
C ILE A 22 1.77 -2.31 -4.40
N LEU A 23 1.16 -2.09 -3.24
CA LEU A 23 -0.28 -1.94 -3.10
C LEU A 23 -0.80 -0.70 -3.82
N LEU A 24 -0.06 0.41 -3.79
CA LEU A 24 -0.41 1.62 -4.53
C LEU A 24 -0.37 1.38 -6.05
N SER A 25 0.69 0.76 -6.54
CA SER A 25 0.83 0.39 -7.96
C SER A 25 -0.29 -0.56 -8.39
N LEU A 26 -0.58 -1.59 -7.59
CA LEU A 26 -1.66 -2.53 -7.83
C LEU A 26 -3.02 -1.82 -7.91
N SER A 27 -3.30 -0.87 -7.01
CA SER A 27 -4.55 -0.09 -7.04
C SER A 27 -4.69 0.72 -8.32
N ALA A 28 -3.59 1.30 -8.83
CA ALA A 28 -3.59 2.01 -10.11
C ALA A 28 -3.87 1.07 -11.28
N PHE A 29 -3.25 -0.11 -11.31
CA PHE A 29 -3.52 -1.11 -12.36
C PHE A 29 -4.95 -1.63 -12.33
N LEU A 30 -5.51 -1.92 -11.14
CA LEU A 30 -6.90 -2.34 -11.01
C LEU A 30 -7.88 -1.26 -11.48
N PHE A 31 -7.57 0.02 -11.22
CA PHE A 31 -8.35 1.14 -11.69
C PHE A 31 -8.30 1.30 -13.22
N ILE A 32 -7.11 1.18 -13.81
CA ILE A 32 -6.93 1.18 -15.28
C ILE A 32 -7.73 0.04 -15.92
N GLY A 33 -7.66 -1.17 -15.36
CA GLY A 33 -8.43 -2.32 -15.85
C GLY A 33 -9.94 -2.17 -15.73
N LEU A 34 -10.42 -1.29 -14.85
CA LEU A 34 -11.84 -0.97 -14.71
C LEU A 34 -12.31 0.10 -15.71
N ILE A 35 -11.42 1.03 -16.09
CA ILE A 35 -11.70 2.09 -17.05
C ILE A 35 -11.65 1.60 -18.48
N ILE A 36 -10.73 0.67 -18.80
CA ILE A 36 -10.56 0.15 -20.15
C ILE A 36 -11.68 -0.85 -20.45
N PRO A 37 -12.63 -0.53 -21.35
CA PRO A 37 -13.70 -1.46 -21.69
C PRO A 37 -13.11 -2.65 -22.46
N ALA A 38 -13.29 -3.85 -21.94
CA ALA A 38 -13.13 -5.06 -22.74
C ALA A 38 -14.32 -5.14 -23.72
N ASP A 39 -14.03 -5.19 -25.02
CA ASP A 39 -14.98 -5.56 -26.07
C ASP A 39 -16.13 -4.58 -26.36
N GLY A 40 -15.87 -3.27 -26.32
CA GLY A 40 -16.80 -2.26 -26.87
C GLY A 40 -18.15 -2.15 -26.15
N GLN A 41 -18.33 -2.87 -25.04
CA GLN A 41 -19.51 -2.76 -24.18
C GLN A 41 -19.45 -1.49 -23.34
N ALA A 42 -20.63 -0.95 -23.00
CA ALA A 42 -20.74 0.19 -22.12
C ALA A 42 -19.98 -0.09 -20.82
N VAL A 43 -19.23 0.90 -20.33
CA VAL A 43 -18.48 0.81 -19.07
C VAL A 43 -19.46 0.59 -17.92
N SER A 44 -19.74 -0.67 -17.61
CA SER A 44 -20.40 -1.04 -16.37
C SER A 44 -19.30 -1.05 -15.33
N LEU A 45 -19.36 -0.14 -14.34
CA LEU A 45 -18.51 -0.20 -13.16
C LEU A 45 -19.27 -0.92 -12.05
N PRO A 46 -19.09 -2.24 -11.83
CA PRO A 46 -19.69 -2.91 -10.70
C PRO A 46 -19.22 -2.24 -9.41
N SER A 47 -20.18 -1.85 -8.57
CA SER A 47 -19.92 -1.18 -7.29
C SER A 47 -18.91 -1.92 -6.41
N GLY A 48 -18.89 -3.26 -6.48
CA GLY A 48 -17.91 -4.09 -5.76
C GLY A 48 -16.45 -3.87 -6.18
N PHE A 49 -16.18 -3.63 -7.47
CA PHE A 49 -14.82 -3.38 -7.95
C PHE A 49 -14.30 -2.01 -7.52
N ILE A 50 -15.17 -0.99 -7.55
CA ILE A 50 -14.86 0.35 -7.04
C ILE A 50 -14.46 0.26 -5.56
N VAL A 51 -15.26 -0.44 -4.75
CA VAL A 51 -14.96 -0.65 -3.31
C VAL A 51 -13.60 -1.34 -3.14
N GLY A 52 -13.30 -2.37 -3.94
CA GLY A 52 -11.99 -3.06 -3.90
C GLY A 52 -10.79 -2.15 -4.19
N VAL A 53 -10.91 -1.26 -5.18
CA VAL A 53 -9.85 -0.27 -5.50
C VAL A 53 -9.66 0.71 -4.34
N PHE A 54 -10.74 1.26 -3.78
CA PHE A 54 -10.62 2.18 -2.64
C PHE A 54 -10.10 1.49 -1.38
N LEU A 55 -10.45 0.23 -1.14
CA LEU A 55 -9.98 -0.55 0.01
C LEU A 55 -8.48 -0.86 -0.11
N THR A 56 -8.02 -1.27 -1.29
CA THR A 56 -6.58 -1.49 -1.56
C THR A 56 -5.78 -0.19 -1.48
N MET A 57 -6.31 0.93 -1.98
CA MET A 57 -5.70 2.24 -1.86
C MET A 57 -5.63 2.71 -0.38
N GLY A 58 -6.69 2.48 0.39
CA GLY A 58 -6.71 2.76 1.83
C GLY A 58 -5.67 1.95 2.60
N LEU A 59 -5.54 0.64 2.31
CA LEU A 59 -4.50 -0.21 2.90
C LEU A 59 -3.09 0.28 2.55
N ALA A 60 -2.85 0.74 1.32
CA ALA A 60 -1.56 1.31 0.92
C ALA A 60 -1.19 2.54 1.78
N VAL A 61 -2.14 3.44 2.02
CA VAL A 61 -1.94 4.62 2.88
C VAL A 61 -1.68 4.22 4.33
N VAL A 62 -2.40 3.23 4.87
CA VAL A 62 -2.19 2.73 6.24
C VAL A 62 -0.80 2.11 6.39
N CYS A 63 -0.39 1.23 5.48
CA CYS A 63 0.96 0.65 5.47
C CYS A 63 2.04 1.72 5.37
N HIS A 64 1.83 2.74 4.53
CA HIS A 64 2.78 3.85 4.38
C HIS A 64 2.90 4.68 5.67
N ARG A 65 1.78 4.98 6.34
CA ARG A 65 1.77 5.71 7.62
C ARG A 65 2.40 4.90 8.75
N LEU A 66 2.14 3.61 8.83
CA LEU A 66 2.79 2.70 9.79
C LEU A 66 4.30 2.68 9.60
N ALA A 67 4.77 2.59 8.34
CA ALA A 67 6.19 2.64 8.02
C ALA A 67 6.83 3.99 8.44
N MET A 68 6.17 5.11 8.14
CA MET A 68 6.65 6.46 8.54
C MET A 68 6.73 6.64 10.05
N ASN A 69 5.72 6.19 10.80
CA ASN A 69 5.69 6.32 12.25
C ASN A 69 6.76 5.46 12.91
N ALA A 70 6.95 4.22 12.44
CA ALA A 70 8.01 3.34 12.92
C ALA A 70 9.41 3.89 12.60
N GLN A 71 9.58 4.50 11.43
CA GLN A 71 10.84 5.16 11.06
C GLN A 71 11.12 6.39 11.94
N LYS A 72 10.08 7.13 12.34
CA LYS A 72 10.20 8.28 13.25
C LYS A 72 10.67 7.87 14.63
N GLN A 73 10.06 6.82 15.20
CA GLN A 73 10.45 6.30 16.52
C GLN A 73 11.90 5.80 16.55
N MET A 74 12.39 5.23 15.44
CA MET A 74 13.80 4.80 15.33
C MET A 74 14.79 5.98 15.30
N TYR A 75 14.36 7.15 14.83
CA TYR A 75 15.19 8.36 14.74
C TYR A 75 15.16 9.18 16.04
N GLU A 76 14.12 9.02 16.88
CA GLU A 76 14.03 9.62 18.21
C GLU A 76 14.75 8.81 19.30
N ASP A 77 15.02 7.52 19.04
CA ASP A 77 15.77 6.61 19.93
C ASP A 77 17.30 6.56 19.62
N GLU A 78 17.79 7.33 18.63
CA GLU A 78 19.21 7.57 18.31
C GLU A 78 19.71 8.88 18.97
#